data_AF-A0A6P0FI14-F1
#
_entry.id   AF-A0A6P0FI14-F1
#
_cell.length_a   1.000
_cell.length_b   1.000
_cell.length_c   1.000
_cell.angle_alpha   90.00
_cell.angle_beta   90.00
_cell.angle_gamma   90.00
#
_symmetry.space_group_name_H-M   'P 1'
#
loop_
_entity.id
_entity.type
_entity.pdbx_description
1 polymer ?
#
loop_
_entity_poly.entity_id
_entity_poly.type
_entity_poly.pdbx_seq_one_letter_code
_entity_poly.pdbx_strand_id
1 'polypeptide(L)' 'MQDLAGPWQCKRTTVYGMFCDNRPFSPPHIDAVIEFLRLDEFDAAELRLLGAREAGWAIDMKYLLEENTNARN' A
#
# COMPACT_ATOMS: atom_id res chain seq x y z
N MET A 1 -12.50 -9.37 5.41
CA MET A 1 -11.75 -9.55 4.13
C MET A 1 -12.66 -9.36 2.92
N GLN A 2 -13.85 -9.97 2.85
CA GLN A 2 -14.75 -9.80 1.69
C GLN A 2 -15.28 -8.36 1.51
N ASP A 3 -15.16 -7.52 2.54
CA ASP A 3 -15.59 -6.11 2.53
C ASP A 3 -14.76 -5.25 1.57
N LEU A 4 -13.58 -5.71 1.17
CA LEU A 4 -12.74 -5.07 0.15
C LEU A 4 -13.34 -5.16 -1.26
N ALA A 5 -14.37 -5.97 -1.47
CA ALA A 5 -15.08 -6.05 -2.74
C ALA A 5 -15.67 -4.70 -3.18
N GLY A 6 -16.15 -3.89 -2.23
CA GLY A 6 -16.65 -2.54 -2.50
C GLY A 6 -15.53 -1.59 -2.95
N PRO A 7 -14.51 -1.34 -2.10
CA PRO A 7 -13.35 -0.51 -2.43
C PRO A 7 -12.62 -0.92 -3.72
N TRP A 8 -12.46 -2.22 -3.96
CA TRP A 8 -11.80 -2.73 -5.17
C TRP A 8 -12.74 -2.87 -6.38
N GLN A 9 -14.02 -2.53 -6.24
CA GLN A 9 -15.04 -2.62 -7.28
C GLN A 9 -15.08 -4.00 -7.97
N CYS A 10 -14.92 -5.05 -7.18
CA CYS A 10 -14.79 -6.42 -7.68
C CYS A 10 -15.72 -7.39 -6.93
N LYS A 11 -15.78 -8.65 -7.38
CA LYS A 11 -16.59 -9.68 -6.71
C LYS A 11 -15.86 -10.14 -5.44
N ARG A 12 -16.62 -10.54 -4.40
CA ARG A 12 -16.06 -11.10 -3.16
C ARG A 12 -15.15 -12.31 -3.39
N THR A 13 -15.44 -13.12 -4.42
CA THR A 13 -14.59 -14.24 -4.84
C THR A 13 -13.27 -13.79 -5.45
N THR A 14 -13.25 -12.65 -6.15
CA THR A 14 -12.03 -12.03 -6.70
C THR A 14 -11.12 -11.57 -5.57
N VAL A 15 -11.67 -11.00 -4.51
CA VAL A 15 -10.89 -10.62 -3.31
C VAL A 15 -10.15 -11.83 -2.76
N TYR A 16 -10.85 -12.95 -2.54
CA TYR A 16 -10.23 -14.19 -2.07
C TYR A 16 -9.13 -14.67 -3.02
N GLY A 17 -9.39 -14.67 -4.33
CA GLY A 17 -8.41 -15.05 -5.33
C GLY A 17 -7.14 -14.19 -5.29
N MET A 18 -7.26 -12.88 -5.05
CA MET A 18 -6.10 -12.00 -4.94
C MET A 18 -5.23 -12.30 -3.72
N PHE A 19 -5.83 -12.67 -2.58
CA PHE A 19 -5.07 -13.06 -1.38
C PHE A 19 -4.42 -14.44 -1.50
N CYS A 20 -4.95 -15.32 -2.35
CA CYS A 20 -4.37 -16.63 -2.62
C CYS A 20 -3.33 -16.60 -3.74
N ASP A 21 -3.31 -15.54 -4.54
CA ASP A 21 -2.34 -15.36 -5.62
C ASP A 21 -1.04 -14.80 -5.03
N ASN A 22 0.10 -15.36 -5.44
CA ASN A 22 1.42 -14.91 -4.97
C ASN A 22 1.90 -13.73 -5.80
N ARG A 23 1.04 -12.72 -5.96
CA ARG A 23 1.34 -11.49 -6.69
C ARG A 23 1.18 -10.29 -5.76
N PRO A 24 2.04 -9.28 -5.90
CA PRO A 24 1.89 -8.02 -5.18
C PRO A 24 0.57 -7.34 -5.52
N PHE A 25 -0.01 -6.65 -4.54
CA PHE A 25 -1.13 -5.75 -4.80
C PHE A 25 -0.68 -4.53 -5.61
N SER A 26 -1.52 -4.10 -6.55
CA SER A 26 -1.27 -2.87 -7.28
C SER A 26 -1.50 -1.63 -6.40
N PRO A 27 -0.85 -0.49 -6.71
CA PRO A 27 -1.04 0.74 -5.95
C PRO A 27 -2.52 1.15 -5.78
N PRO A 28 -3.41 1.06 -6.79
CA PRO A 28 -4.82 1.37 -6.59
C PRO A 28 -5.54 0.48 -5.57
N HIS A 29 -5.15 -0.80 -5.46
CA HIS A 29 -5.72 -1.68 -4.42
C HIS A 29 -5.25 -1.27 -3.03
N ILE A 30 -4.00 -0.86 -2.91
CA ILE A 30 -3.41 -0.35 -1.65
C ILE A 30 -4.09 0.96 -1.24
N ASP A 31 -4.22 1.92 -2.17
CA ASP A 31 -4.87 3.21 -1.90
C ASP A 31 -6.35 3.04 -1.51
N ALA A 32 -7.07 2.13 -2.17
CA ALA A 32 -8.45 1.81 -1.82
C ALA A 32 -8.58 1.20 -0.41
N VAL A 33 -7.59 0.41 0.04
CA VAL A 33 -7.55 -0.13 1.42
C VAL A 33 -7.25 0.98 2.43
N ILE A 34 -6.31 1.87 2.11
CA ILE A 34 -5.96 3.03 2.94
C ILE A 34 -7.19 3.89 3.21
N GLU A 35 -7.94 4.23 2.15
CA GLU A 35 -9.17 5.01 2.27
C GLU A 35 -10.25 4.24 3.03
N PHE A 36 -10.47 2.97 2.71
CA PHE A 36 -11.50 2.15 3.34
C PHE A 36 -11.28 1.97 4.85
N LEU A 37 -10.04 1.72 5.26
CA LEU A 37 -9.67 1.55 6.66
C LEU A 37 -9.44 2.88 7.39
N ARG A 38 -9.41 4.00 6.64
CA ARG A 38 -9.10 5.34 7.15
C ARG A 38 -7.78 5.37 7.89
N LEU A 39 -6.76 4.77 7.27
CA LEU A 39 -5.41 4.75 7.83
C LEU A 39 -4.88 6.19 7.90
N ASP A 40 -4.12 6.47 8.96
CA ASP A 40 -3.43 7.74 9.06
C ASP A 40 -2.25 7.81 8.07
N GLU A 41 -1.58 8.95 8.02
CA GLU A 41 -0.47 9.16 7.09
C GLU A 41 0.68 8.16 7.31
N PHE A 42 0.95 7.79 8.56
CA PHE A 42 2.06 6.91 8.91
C PHE A 42 1.76 5.46 8.49
N ASP A 43 0.58 4.95 8.86
CA ASP A 43 0.11 3.62 8.49
C ASP A 43 -0.04 3.49 6.96
N ALA A 44 -0.54 4.54 6.30
CA ALA A 44 -0.68 4.58 4.84
C ALA A 44 0.70 4.56 4.14
N ALA A 45 1.69 5.26 4.69
CA ALA A 45 3.05 5.26 4.16
C ALA A 45 3.73 3.90 4.34
N GLU A 46 3.58 3.28 5.51
CA GLU A 46 4.09 1.93 5.77
C GLU A 46 3.48 0.92 4.79
N LEU A 47 2.17 0.95 4.59
CA LEU A 47 1.48 0.01 3.69
C LEU A 47 1.95 0.16 2.23
N ARG A 48 2.15 1.39 1.74
CA ARG A 48 2.72 1.64 0.41
C ARG A 48 4.15 1.14 0.28
N LEU A 49 4.96 1.35 1.32
CA LEU A 49 6.35 0.86 1.35
C LEU A 49 6.41 -0.67 1.29
N LEU A 50 5.55 -1.35 2.05
CA LEU A 50 5.45 -2.81 2.03
C LEU A 50 5.02 -3.31 0.65
N GLY A 51 3.96 -2.73 0.07
CA GLY A 51 3.51 -3.11 -1.27
C GLY A 51 4.58 -2.91 -2.35
N ALA A 52 5.36 -1.83 -2.26
CA ALA A 52 6.47 -1.60 -3.19
C ALA A 52 7.60 -2.62 -3.01
N ARG A 53 7.95 -2.99 -1.77
CA ARG A 53 8.94 -4.04 -1.49
C ARG A 53 8.49 -5.41 -2.01
N GLU A 54 7.23 -5.77 -1.81
CA GLU A 54 6.65 -7.00 -2.37
C GLU A 54 6.68 -7.00 -3.91
N ALA A 55 6.49 -5.83 -4.53
CA ALA A 55 6.66 -5.64 -5.97
C ALA A 55 8.12 -5.66 -6.46
N GLY A 56 9.10 -5.91 -5.57
CA GLY A 56 10.51 -6.03 -5.89
C GLY A 56 11.27 -4.71 -5.97
N TRP A 57 10.69 -3.61 -5.48
CA TRP A 57 11.38 -2.32 -5.45
C TRP A 57 12.44 -2.30 -4.36
N ALA A 58 13.68 -2.02 -4.74
CA ALA A 58 14.79 -1.78 -3.82
C ALA A 58 14.72 -0.35 -3.27
N ILE A 59 13.82 -0.12 -2.30
CA ILE A 59 13.70 1.17 -1.63
C ILE A 59 14.73 1.24 -0.50
N ASP A 60 15.79 2.00 -0.73
CA ASP A 60 16.78 2.29 0.29
C ASP A 60 16.21 3.33 1.27
N MET A 61 16.04 2.90 2.53
CA MET A 61 15.51 3.72 3.63
C MET A 61 16.35 4.97 3.90
N LYS A 62 17.60 5.01 3.45
CA LYS A 62 18.46 6.20 3.53
C LYS A 62 17.81 7.41 2.85
N TYR A 63 17.17 7.21 1.70
CA TYR A 63 16.54 8.31 0.95
C TYR A 63 15.17 8.71 1.51
N LEU A 64 14.61 7.96 2.47
CA LEU A 64 13.38 8.31 3.18
C LEU A 64 13.65 9.03 4.51
N LEU A 65 14.84 8.84 5.08
CA LEU A 65 15.24 9.33 6.39
C LEU A 65 16.23 10.51 6.34
N GLU A 66 16.63 10.96 5.14
CA GLU A 66 17.40 12.20 5.02
C GLU A 66 16.51 13.37 5.47
N GLU A 67 16.67 13.77 6.74
CA GLU A 67 16.24 15.06 7.25
C GLU A 67 16.70 16.11 6.23
N ASN A 68 15.74 16.77 5.57
CA ASN A 68 16.04 17.81 4.60
C ASN A 68 16.74 18.97 5.33
N THR A 69 18.06 18.89 5.41
CA THR A 69 18.93 19.89 6.02
C THR A 69 18.85 21.24 5.29
N ASN A 70 18.23 21.27 4.10
CA ASN A 70 17.94 22.48 3.34
C ASN A 70 16.52 23.05 3.54
N ALA A 71 15.67 22.44 4.38
CA ALA A 71 14.32 22.98 4.69
C ALA A 71 14.35 24.13 5.71
N ARG A 72 15.54 24.54 6.17
CA ARG A 72 15.76 25.70 7.04
C ARG A 72 16.72 26.69 6.36
N ASN A 73 16.21 27.47 5.41
CA ASN A 73 16.78 28.75 5.00
C ASN A 73 15.64 29.71 4.63
#